data_AF-A0A6H0SKV1-F1
#
_entry.id   AF-A0A6H0SKV1-F1
#
_cell.length_a   1.000
_cell.length_b   1.000
_cell.length_c   1.000
_cell.angle_alpha   90.00
_cell.angle_beta   90.00
_cell.angle_gamma   90.00
#
_symmetry.space_group_name_H-M   'P 1'
#
loop_
_entity.id
_entity.type
_entity.pdbx_description
1 polymer ?
#
loop_
_entity_poly.entity_id
_entity_poly.type
_entity_poly.pdbx_seq_one_letter_code
_entity_poly.pdbx_strand_id
1 'polypeptide(L)'
;MLKFILKRLGSAVGVLFGASLLLYILVINSGDPLGDLRESNAENREYLMQQRIEYMNLEQPWYLRYLTWLGGVGKCFVGSCDLGRNINGVEVSGLLANAASSTLRLVLLATIIAAILGIAIGVLTAVRQYSGLDYLVTFLTFLFFSLPVFWAAVLLKEYMAIGYNDWLENPQISIGTSILIGVVAGIVLQMLLAGSLKRRGLTFIITAVFVPLLLQYSLWLNFYRYPQMGPAIIVVLTLLLALSATAMSVGLKEKKVLYPALITVVLVLVMYYATFWLLKDANSWILLFGVILAVVIPGLIGKFMGGRLSRIAAGVSILVGVVGAGLTVLDHIFRAWPGFLELKGRPIGTIGSSTANLGGGFWDTFLDNATQLLLPTIVLAIISLASYSRYTRSSMLEVQQQDYIRTARSKGLSERTVIFRHAFRNALIPIATIAAFDFAGLIGGAVVTETVFGWKGMGDMFNTGLHSVDPAPVMAFFLVTGSAAILFNLLADIVYALLDPRIRV
;
A
#
# COMPACT_ATOMS: atom_id res chain seq x y z
N MET A 1 11.99 -26.77 -17.80
CA MET A 1 11.39 -25.41 -17.82
C MET A 1 11.86 -24.43 -18.92
N LEU A 2 13.14 -24.40 -19.32
CA LEU A 2 13.68 -23.38 -20.24
C LEU A 2 12.90 -23.21 -21.56
N LYS A 3 12.51 -24.32 -22.21
CA LYS A 3 11.71 -24.30 -23.46
C LYS A 3 10.33 -23.65 -23.28
N PHE A 4 9.71 -23.83 -22.12
CA PHE A 4 8.42 -23.21 -21.78
C PHE A 4 8.60 -21.69 -21.59
N ILE A 5 9.60 -21.29 -20.80
CA ILE A 5 9.93 -19.88 -20.56
C ILE A 5 10.26 -19.18 -21.88
N LEU A 6 11.11 -19.78 -22.72
CA LEU A 6 11.48 -19.20 -24.02
C LEU A 6 10.28 -19.07 -24.97
N LYS A 7 9.40 -20.08 -25.04
CA LYS A 7 8.18 -20.00 -25.85
C LYS A 7 7.26 -18.87 -25.36
N ARG A 8 7.09 -18.74 -24.04
CA ARG A 8 6.26 -17.70 -23.44
C ARG A 8 6.86 -16.31 -23.63
N LEU A 9 8.15 -16.15 -23.40
CA LEU A 9 8.88 -14.91 -23.63
C LEU A 9 8.78 -14.49 -25.11
N GLY A 10 8.97 -15.42 -26.03
CA GLY A 10 8.81 -15.17 -27.47
C GLY A 10 7.41 -14.68 -27.84
N SER A 11 6.36 -15.34 -27.34
CA SER A 11 4.97 -14.87 -27.55
C SER A 11 4.73 -13.49 -26.91
N ALA A 12 5.28 -13.25 -25.73
CA ALA A 12 5.10 -12.00 -25.00
C ALA A 12 5.80 -10.83 -25.71
N VAL A 13 7.01 -11.04 -26.22
CA VAL A 13 7.75 -10.06 -27.04
C VAL A 13 7.00 -9.80 -28.35
N GLY A 14 6.46 -10.83 -29.00
CA GLY A 14 5.66 -10.66 -30.22
C GLY A 14 4.39 -9.83 -29.98
N VAL A 15 3.69 -10.08 -28.87
CA VAL A 15 2.52 -9.28 -28.47
C VAL A 15 2.94 -7.84 -28.13
N LEU A 16 4.01 -7.65 -27.37
CA LEU A 16 4.53 -6.32 -27.02
C LEU A 16 4.91 -5.52 -28.27
N PHE A 17 5.59 -6.15 -29.22
CA PHE A 17 5.94 -5.54 -30.50
C PHE A 17 4.68 -5.12 -31.27
N GLY A 18 3.74 -6.05 -31.51
CA GLY A 18 2.51 -5.76 -32.23
C GLY A 18 1.65 -4.68 -31.57
N ALA A 19 1.52 -4.74 -30.25
CA ALA A 19 0.79 -3.74 -29.48
C ALA A 19 1.50 -2.37 -29.46
N SER A 20 2.84 -2.33 -29.40
CA SER A 20 3.60 -1.09 -29.50
C SER A 20 3.42 -0.43 -30.87
N LEU A 21 3.45 -1.20 -31.95
CA LEU A 21 3.23 -0.70 -33.31
C LEU A 21 1.82 -0.14 -33.46
N LEU A 22 0.81 -0.88 -32.97
CA LEU A 22 -0.57 -0.43 -32.99
C LEU A 22 -0.74 0.87 -32.18
N LEU A 23 -0.19 0.93 -30.97
CA LEU A 23 -0.26 2.12 -30.13
C LEU A 23 0.41 3.32 -30.78
N TYR A 24 1.61 3.14 -31.36
CA TYR A 24 2.32 4.20 -32.08
C TYR A 24 1.45 4.77 -33.20
N ILE A 25 0.84 3.90 -34.02
CA ILE A 25 -0.06 4.30 -35.10
C ILE A 25 -1.27 5.05 -34.55
N LEU A 26 -1.88 4.58 -33.45
CA LEU A 26 -3.04 5.25 -32.86
C LEU A 26 -2.69 6.66 -32.35
N VAL A 27 -1.54 6.82 -31.70
CA VAL A 27 -1.11 8.12 -31.16
C VAL A 27 -0.82 9.12 -32.27
N ILE A 28 -0.07 8.74 -33.30
CA ILE A 28 0.23 9.70 -34.38
C ILE A 28 -1.00 10.10 -35.21
N ASN A 29 -2.09 9.32 -35.13
CA ASN A 29 -3.35 9.60 -35.81
C ASN A 29 -4.42 10.19 -34.88
N SER A 30 -4.12 10.43 -33.59
CA SER A 30 -5.10 10.96 -32.64
C SER A 30 -5.33 12.47 -32.77
N GLY A 31 -4.49 13.18 -33.53
CA GLY A 31 -4.62 14.61 -33.78
C GLY A 31 -3.41 15.21 -34.50
N ASP A 32 -3.29 16.53 -34.44
CA ASP A 32 -2.17 17.29 -35.01
C ASP A 32 -1.18 17.73 -33.92
N PRO A 33 0.07 17.25 -33.91
CA PRO A 33 1.08 17.61 -32.90
C PRO A 33 1.57 19.07 -32.99
N LEU A 34 1.19 19.78 -34.06
CA LEU A 34 1.48 21.21 -34.26
C LEU A 34 0.24 22.10 -34.10
N GLY A 35 -0.92 21.54 -33.73
CA GLY A 35 -2.19 22.26 -33.73
C GLY A 35 -2.17 23.50 -32.84
N ASP A 36 -1.63 23.37 -31.63
CA ASP A 36 -1.44 24.46 -30.66
C ASP A 36 -0.59 25.61 -31.23
N LEU A 37 0.46 25.29 -32.00
CA LEU A 37 1.36 26.28 -32.60
C LEU A 37 0.77 26.91 -33.86
N ARG A 38 -0.07 26.19 -34.62
CA ARG A 38 -0.77 26.71 -35.80
C ARG A 38 -1.84 27.73 -35.42
N GLU A 39 -2.48 27.54 -34.27
CA GLU A 39 -3.50 28.45 -33.74
C GLU A 39 -2.89 29.61 -32.91
N SER A 40 -1.59 29.54 -32.60
CA SER A 40 -0.91 30.55 -31.79
C SER A 40 -0.63 31.85 -32.54
N ASN A 41 -0.87 32.98 -31.88
CA ASN A 41 -0.55 34.32 -32.37
C ASN A 41 0.87 34.77 -31.98
N ALA A 42 1.71 33.88 -31.44
CA ALA A 42 3.07 34.23 -31.03
C ALA A 42 3.94 34.61 -32.24
N GLU A 43 4.75 35.68 -32.10
CA GLU A 43 5.64 36.17 -33.17
C GLU A 43 6.69 35.11 -33.59
N ASN A 44 7.13 34.28 -32.65
CA ASN A 44 8.06 33.18 -32.88
C ASN A 44 7.40 31.83 -33.24
N ARG A 45 6.10 31.81 -33.61
CA ARG A 45 5.37 30.55 -33.88
C ARG A 45 6.06 29.66 -34.93
N GLU A 46 6.60 30.24 -36.00
CA GLU A 46 7.22 29.49 -37.09
C GLU A 46 8.51 28.83 -36.65
N TYR A 47 9.31 29.53 -35.84
CA TYR A 47 10.51 28.97 -35.22
C TYR A 47 10.17 27.81 -34.29
N LEU A 48 9.15 27.96 -33.44
CA LEU A 48 8.70 26.89 -32.53
C LEU A 48 8.16 25.66 -33.28
N MET A 49 7.44 25.87 -34.40
CA MET A 49 6.98 24.77 -35.26
C MET A 49 8.15 24.02 -35.87
N GLN A 50 9.15 24.72 -36.43
CA GLN A 50 10.32 24.10 -37.02
C GLN A 50 11.10 23.28 -35.99
N GLN A 51 11.27 23.83 -34.78
CA GLN A 51 11.93 23.15 -33.67
C GLN A 51 11.20 21.86 -33.26
N ARG A 52 9.86 21.88 -33.19
CA ARG A 52 9.07 20.69 -32.87
C ARG A 52 9.08 19.65 -34.00
N ILE A 53 9.09 20.09 -35.27
CA ILE A 53 9.26 19.21 -36.45
C ILE A 53 10.57 18.44 -36.35
N GLU A 54 11.66 19.12 -35.97
CA GLU A 54 12.98 18.49 -35.80
C GLU A 54 12.99 17.51 -34.62
N TYR A 55 12.47 17.91 -33.45
CA TYR A 55 12.44 17.04 -32.26
C TYR A 55 11.67 15.74 -32.48
N MET A 56 10.55 15.80 -33.18
CA MET A 56 9.68 14.65 -33.44
C MET A 56 9.99 13.95 -34.78
N ASN A 57 10.96 14.45 -35.54
CA ASN A 57 11.28 14.00 -36.90
C ASN A 57 10.05 13.94 -37.82
N LEU A 58 9.19 14.97 -37.81
CA LEU A 58 7.91 14.95 -38.54
C LEU A 58 8.06 14.87 -40.07
N GLU A 59 9.24 15.22 -40.61
CA GLU A 59 9.57 15.10 -42.03
C GLU A 59 9.72 13.63 -42.49
N GLN A 60 10.03 12.72 -41.57
CA GLN A 60 10.19 11.31 -41.89
C GLN A 60 8.84 10.59 -41.90
N PRO A 61 8.66 9.62 -42.82
CA PRO A 61 7.54 8.70 -42.77
C PRO A 61 7.41 8.01 -41.40
N TRP A 62 6.17 7.80 -40.95
CA TRP A 62 5.89 7.29 -39.61
C TRP A 62 6.61 5.98 -39.25
N TYR A 63 6.81 5.10 -40.23
CA TYR A 63 7.48 3.82 -40.03
C TYR A 63 8.97 3.98 -39.72
N LEU A 64 9.66 4.96 -40.32
CA LEU A 64 11.06 5.26 -40.00
C LEU A 64 11.18 5.83 -38.58
N ARG A 65 10.25 6.68 -38.18
CA ARG A 65 10.20 7.22 -36.81
C ARG A 65 9.99 6.10 -35.78
N TYR A 66 9.08 5.17 -36.05
CA TYR A 66 8.85 3.99 -35.21
C TYR A 66 10.10 3.09 -35.14
N LEU A 67 10.74 2.79 -36.27
CA LEU A 67 11.95 1.96 -36.30
C LEU A 67 13.13 2.65 -35.59
N THR A 68 13.24 3.97 -35.67
CA THR A 68 14.24 4.76 -34.96
C THR A 68 14.00 4.68 -33.45
N TRP A 69 12.75 4.87 -33.00
CA TRP A 69 12.37 4.69 -31.60
C TRP A 69 12.67 3.26 -31.12
N LEU A 70 12.29 2.24 -31.88
CA LEU A 70 12.54 0.84 -31.56
C LEU A 70 14.05 0.52 -31.49
N GLY A 71 14.86 1.10 -32.37
CA GLY A 71 16.31 1.04 -32.31
C GLY A 71 16.87 1.67 -31.04
N GLY A 72 16.30 2.80 -30.59
CA GLY A 72 16.59 3.43 -29.31
C GLY A 72 16.25 2.54 -28.11
N VAL A 73 15.11 1.85 -28.13
CA VAL A 73 14.74 0.82 -27.15
C VAL A 73 15.77 -0.32 -27.14
N GLY A 74 16.24 -0.76 -28.31
CA GLY A 74 17.29 -1.77 -28.42
C GLY A 74 18.59 -1.39 -27.68
N LYS A 75 18.92 -0.11 -27.63
CA LYS A 75 20.09 0.39 -26.87
C LYS A 75 19.92 0.31 -25.36
N CYS A 76 18.69 0.19 -24.85
CA CYS A 76 18.45 -0.02 -23.41
C CYS A 76 19.10 -1.30 -22.88
N PHE A 77 19.21 -2.36 -23.71
CA PHE A 77 19.86 -3.61 -23.31
C PHE A 77 21.37 -3.47 -23.10
N VAL A 78 21.98 -2.39 -23.60
CA VAL A 78 23.42 -2.10 -23.48
C VAL A 78 23.67 -0.94 -22.49
N GLY A 79 22.64 -0.47 -21.80
CA GLY A 79 22.74 0.58 -20.78
C GLY A 79 22.73 2.02 -21.32
N SER A 80 22.52 2.23 -22.63
CA SER A 80 22.42 3.55 -23.26
C SER A 80 21.02 3.78 -23.83
N CYS A 81 20.00 3.72 -22.96
CA CYS A 81 18.60 3.91 -23.34
C CYS A 81 18.37 5.25 -24.05
N ASP A 82 17.75 5.20 -25.22
CA ASP A 82 17.26 6.38 -25.94
C ASP A 82 15.79 6.15 -26.29
N LEU A 83 14.91 6.93 -25.67
CA LEU A 83 13.46 6.85 -25.87
C LEU A 83 12.93 8.03 -26.68
N GLY A 84 13.83 8.81 -27.30
CA GLY A 84 13.50 10.03 -28.02
C GLY A 84 13.32 11.24 -27.10
N ARG A 85 12.87 12.33 -27.72
CA ARG A 85 12.57 13.61 -27.07
C ARG A 85 11.08 13.89 -27.14
N ASN A 86 10.56 14.57 -26.13
CA ASN A 86 9.18 15.04 -26.14
C ASN A 86 9.02 16.28 -27.04
N ILE A 87 7.79 16.78 -27.18
CA ILE A 87 7.47 17.99 -27.96
C ILE A 87 8.25 19.26 -27.56
N ASN A 88 8.83 19.29 -26.35
CA ASN A 88 9.60 20.41 -25.80
C ASN A 88 11.12 20.20 -25.96
N GLY A 89 11.55 19.10 -26.59
CA GLY A 89 12.96 18.75 -26.78
C GLY A 89 13.63 18.09 -25.57
N VAL A 90 12.87 17.77 -24.52
CA VAL A 90 13.39 17.12 -23.31
C VAL A 90 13.48 15.62 -23.54
N GLU A 91 14.59 15.01 -23.12
CA GLU A 91 14.80 13.56 -23.23
C GLU A 91 13.80 12.78 -22.39
N VAL A 92 13.10 11.84 -23.04
CA VAL A 92 12.04 11.04 -22.40
C VAL A 92 12.61 10.03 -21.42
N SER A 93 13.85 9.57 -21.58
CA SER A 93 14.52 8.66 -20.65
C SER A 93 14.62 9.26 -19.24
N GLY A 94 15.02 10.53 -19.12
CA GLY A 94 15.10 11.25 -17.85
C GLY A 94 13.73 11.53 -17.22
N LEU A 95 12.75 11.91 -18.04
CA LEU A 95 11.37 12.10 -17.59
C LEU A 95 10.77 10.77 -17.07
N LEU A 96 11.00 9.69 -17.82
CA LEU A 96 10.51 8.36 -17.47
C LEU A 96 11.11 7.88 -16.15
N ALA A 97 12.40 8.06 -15.89
CA ALA A 97 13.03 7.61 -14.64
C ALA A 97 12.38 8.26 -13.40
N ASN A 98 12.14 9.58 -13.47
CA ASN A 98 11.49 10.33 -12.39
C ASN A 98 10.02 9.91 -12.22
N ALA A 99 9.29 9.83 -13.33
CA ALA A 99 7.89 9.43 -13.37
C ALA A 99 7.68 7.98 -12.87
N ALA A 100 8.57 7.06 -13.27
CA ALA A 100 8.54 5.65 -12.89
C ALA A 100 8.76 5.46 -11.40
N SER A 101 9.71 6.17 -10.79
CA SER A 101 9.92 6.12 -9.34
C SER A 101 8.65 6.53 -8.57
N SER A 102 7.96 7.56 -9.03
CA SER A 102 6.69 8.03 -8.44
C SER A 102 5.58 6.98 -8.54
N THR A 103 5.27 6.49 -9.73
CA THR A 103 4.20 5.50 -9.95
C THR A 103 4.52 4.17 -9.27
N LEU A 104 5.77 3.72 -9.33
CA LEU A 104 6.18 2.45 -8.75
C LEU A 104 6.04 2.44 -7.24
N ARG A 105 6.34 3.56 -6.56
CA ARG A 105 6.09 3.69 -5.10
C ARG A 105 4.62 3.53 -4.77
N LEU A 106 3.73 4.19 -5.52
CA LEU A 106 2.28 4.09 -5.33
C LEU A 106 1.77 2.67 -5.57
N VAL A 107 2.10 2.09 -6.72
CA VAL A 107 1.62 0.77 -7.14
C VAL A 107 2.17 -0.32 -6.20
N LEU A 108 3.47 -0.37 -5.93
CA LEU A 108 4.05 -1.40 -5.06
C LEU A 108 3.46 -1.34 -3.66
N LEU A 109 3.36 -0.14 -3.07
CA LEU A 109 2.86 0.01 -1.72
C LEU A 109 1.38 -0.38 -1.64
N ALA A 110 0.57 0.02 -2.63
CA ALA A 110 -0.82 -0.41 -2.74
C ALA A 110 -0.94 -1.94 -2.90
N THR A 111 -0.15 -2.56 -3.80
CA THR A 111 -0.16 -4.02 -4.02
C THR A 111 0.21 -4.78 -2.76
N ILE A 112 1.27 -4.36 -2.05
CA ILE A 112 1.73 -5.03 -0.82
C ILE A 112 0.66 -4.94 0.26
N ILE A 113 0.10 -3.76 0.49
CA ILE A 113 -0.96 -3.57 1.49
C ILE A 113 -2.20 -4.39 1.12
N ALA A 114 -2.64 -4.31 -0.12
CA ALA A 114 -3.80 -5.04 -0.62
C ALA A 114 -3.60 -6.55 -0.55
N ALA A 115 -2.43 -7.07 -0.92
CA ALA A 115 -2.12 -8.49 -0.85
C ALA A 115 -2.12 -8.97 0.61
N ILE A 116 -1.41 -8.28 1.51
CA ILE A 116 -1.34 -8.68 2.92
C ILE A 116 -2.73 -8.66 3.57
N LEU A 117 -3.43 -7.53 3.47
CA LEU A 117 -4.74 -7.35 4.11
C LEU A 117 -5.81 -8.21 3.42
N GLY A 118 -5.86 -8.21 2.11
CA GLY A 118 -6.83 -8.97 1.31
C GLY A 118 -6.68 -10.47 1.53
N ILE A 119 -5.45 -11.01 1.49
CA ILE A 119 -5.21 -12.44 1.77
C ILE A 119 -5.58 -12.76 3.22
N ALA A 120 -5.18 -11.94 4.20
CA ALA A 120 -5.52 -12.17 5.60
C ALA A 120 -7.04 -12.18 5.83
N ILE A 121 -7.75 -11.22 5.26
CA ILE A 121 -9.22 -11.11 5.31
C ILE A 121 -9.88 -12.30 4.60
N GLY A 122 -9.38 -12.70 3.43
CA GLY A 122 -9.90 -13.84 2.67
C GLY A 122 -9.73 -15.17 3.39
N VAL A 123 -8.59 -15.39 4.06
CA VAL A 123 -8.40 -16.55 4.93
C VAL A 123 -9.35 -16.51 6.13
N LEU A 124 -9.48 -15.35 6.79
CA LEU A 124 -10.32 -15.21 7.98
C LEU A 124 -11.80 -15.43 7.68
N THR A 125 -12.31 -14.89 6.57
CA THR A 125 -13.69 -15.09 6.11
C THR A 125 -13.96 -16.54 5.70
N ALA A 126 -13.00 -17.20 5.05
CA ALA A 126 -13.13 -18.62 4.69
C ALA A 126 -13.13 -19.55 5.90
N VAL A 127 -12.33 -19.27 6.92
CA VAL A 127 -12.31 -20.06 8.17
C VAL A 127 -13.60 -19.85 8.98
N ARG A 128 -14.21 -18.67 8.89
CA ARG A 128 -15.48 -18.33 9.56
C ARG A 128 -16.62 -18.19 8.56
N GLN A 129 -16.76 -19.18 7.68
CA GLN A 129 -17.80 -19.20 6.65
C GLN A 129 -19.20 -19.01 7.26
N TYR A 130 -20.04 -18.20 6.60
CA TYR A 130 -21.41 -17.87 7.04
C TYR A 130 -21.50 -17.09 8.36
N SER A 131 -20.40 -16.52 8.84
CA SER A 131 -20.41 -15.63 10.02
C SER A 131 -20.76 -14.18 9.66
N GLY A 132 -21.07 -13.35 10.67
CA GLY A 132 -21.27 -11.91 10.46
C GLY A 132 -20.07 -11.21 9.80
N LEU A 133 -18.84 -11.67 10.11
CA LEU A 133 -17.62 -11.18 9.48
C LEU A 133 -17.61 -11.51 7.99
N ASP A 134 -18.01 -12.73 7.63
CA ASP A 134 -18.08 -13.19 6.23
C ASP A 134 -19.05 -12.34 5.42
N TYR A 135 -20.28 -12.13 5.92
CA TYR A 135 -21.27 -11.30 5.26
C TYR A 135 -20.82 -9.84 5.13
N LEU A 136 -20.26 -9.24 6.19
CA LEU A 136 -19.79 -7.86 6.17
C LEU A 136 -18.67 -7.68 5.14
N VAL A 137 -17.65 -8.53 5.18
CA VAL A 137 -16.52 -8.44 4.24
C VAL A 137 -16.99 -8.69 2.81
N THR A 138 -17.87 -9.67 2.60
CA THR A 138 -18.41 -9.96 1.26
C THR A 138 -19.17 -8.76 0.71
N PHE A 139 -20.02 -8.12 1.52
CA PHE A 139 -20.72 -6.89 1.14
C PHE A 139 -19.74 -5.76 0.79
N LEU A 140 -18.77 -5.46 1.67
CA LEU A 140 -17.77 -4.42 1.41
C LEU A 140 -16.93 -4.70 0.16
N THR A 141 -16.55 -5.96 -0.03
CA THR A 141 -15.80 -6.43 -1.21
C THR A 141 -16.60 -6.18 -2.48
N PHE A 142 -17.88 -6.53 -2.50
CA PHE A 142 -18.74 -6.27 -3.66
C PHE A 142 -18.97 -4.79 -3.90
N LEU A 143 -19.17 -4.01 -2.84
CA LEU A 143 -19.29 -2.56 -2.91
C LEU A 143 -18.06 -1.97 -3.60
N PHE A 144 -16.87 -2.18 -3.03
CA PHE A 144 -15.63 -1.61 -3.55
C PHE A 144 -15.23 -2.14 -4.94
N PHE A 145 -15.52 -3.41 -5.22
CA PHE A 145 -15.29 -3.98 -6.55
C PHE A 145 -16.18 -3.35 -7.64
N SER A 146 -17.36 -2.86 -7.26
CA SER A 146 -18.32 -2.23 -8.18
C SER A 146 -18.10 -0.73 -8.34
N LEU A 147 -17.23 -0.12 -7.52
CA LEU A 147 -16.96 1.32 -7.58
C LEU A 147 -15.89 1.63 -8.63
N PRO A 148 -16.16 2.54 -9.58
CA PRO A 148 -15.13 3.01 -10.50
C PRO A 148 -13.97 3.69 -9.75
N VAL A 149 -12.74 3.45 -10.21
CA VAL A 149 -11.51 3.97 -9.57
C VAL A 149 -11.52 5.49 -9.45
N PHE A 150 -11.92 6.19 -10.53
CA PHE A 150 -11.98 7.65 -10.53
C PHE A 150 -13.00 8.16 -9.50
N TRP A 151 -14.13 7.47 -9.33
CA TRP A 151 -15.18 7.88 -8.40
C TRP A 151 -14.70 7.72 -6.96
N ALA A 152 -14.08 6.57 -6.64
CA ALA A 152 -13.47 6.36 -5.33
C ALA A 152 -12.36 7.40 -5.03
N ALA A 153 -11.53 7.72 -6.02
CA ALA A 153 -10.49 8.75 -5.91
C ALA A 153 -11.07 10.13 -5.63
N VAL A 154 -12.10 10.55 -6.38
CA VAL A 154 -12.75 11.85 -6.22
C VAL A 154 -13.43 11.95 -4.85
N LEU A 155 -14.13 10.91 -4.40
CA LEU A 155 -14.74 10.91 -3.06
C LEU A 155 -13.70 10.98 -1.94
N LEU A 156 -12.61 10.22 -2.06
CA LEU A 156 -11.54 10.28 -1.07
C LEU A 156 -10.87 11.66 -1.07
N LYS A 157 -10.67 12.27 -2.23
CA LYS A 157 -10.17 13.65 -2.33
C LYS A 157 -11.12 14.66 -1.68
N GLU A 158 -12.41 14.57 -1.98
CA GLU A 158 -13.43 15.50 -1.45
C GLU A 158 -13.57 15.37 0.07
N TYR A 159 -13.86 14.17 0.57
CA TYR A 159 -14.17 13.99 1.98
C TYR A 159 -12.94 13.81 2.87
N MET A 160 -11.92 13.09 2.42
CA MET A 160 -10.76 12.74 3.24
C MET A 160 -9.56 13.68 3.07
N ALA A 161 -9.52 14.50 2.00
CA ALA A 161 -8.54 15.59 1.90
C ALA A 161 -9.19 16.94 2.16
N ILE A 162 -10.11 17.39 1.29
CA ILE A 162 -10.66 18.75 1.36
C ILE A 162 -11.46 18.92 2.65
N GLY A 163 -12.51 18.12 2.85
CA GLY A 163 -13.36 18.17 4.02
C GLY A 163 -12.63 17.90 5.33
N TYR A 164 -11.70 16.95 5.36
CA TYR A 164 -10.88 16.70 6.55
C TYR A 164 -9.96 17.89 6.88
N ASN A 165 -9.30 18.48 5.88
CA ASN A 165 -8.44 19.66 6.11
C ASN A 165 -9.25 20.85 6.62
N ASP A 166 -10.43 21.11 6.05
CA ASP A 166 -11.31 22.21 6.49
C ASP A 166 -11.81 21.96 7.92
N TRP A 167 -12.19 20.72 8.25
CA TRP A 167 -12.57 20.34 9.60
C TRP A 167 -11.41 20.44 10.60
N LEU A 168 -10.19 20.12 10.19
CA LEU A 168 -9.01 20.19 11.05
C LEU A 168 -8.68 21.63 11.47
N GLU A 169 -9.12 22.63 10.71
CA GLU A 169 -8.97 24.04 11.07
C GLU A 169 -9.76 24.40 12.35
N ASN A 170 -10.91 23.78 12.55
CA ASN A 170 -11.69 23.94 13.78
C ASN A 170 -12.42 22.62 14.07
N PRO A 171 -11.72 21.65 14.70
CA PRO A 171 -12.27 20.31 14.92
C PRO A 171 -13.52 20.38 15.78
N GLN A 172 -14.68 20.11 15.17
CA GLN A 172 -15.96 20.04 15.86
C GLN A 172 -16.74 18.83 15.36
N ILE A 173 -17.25 18.01 16.27
CA ILE A 173 -18.13 16.89 15.96
C ILE A 173 -19.35 17.04 16.87
N SER A 174 -20.53 17.16 16.29
CA SER A 174 -21.76 17.25 17.07
C SER A 174 -21.98 15.99 17.89
N ILE A 175 -22.69 16.10 19.01
CA ILE A 175 -23.02 14.93 19.85
C ILE A 175 -23.81 13.90 19.03
N GLY A 176 -24.76 14.36 18.20
CA GLY A 176 -25.55 13.49 17.32
C GLY A 176 -24.70 12.72 16.31
N THR A 177 -23.73 13.38 15.66
CA THR A 177 -22.83 12.70 14.71
C THR A 177 -21.87 11.74 15.43
N SER A 178 -21.41 12.08 16.62
CA SER A 178 -20.60 11.17 17.44
C SER A 178 -21.36 9.91 17.82
N ILE A 179 -22.63 10.04 18.25
CA ILE A 179 -23.52 8.90 18.53
C ILE A 179 -23.72 8.05 17.28
N LEU A 180 -23.99 8.67 16.12
CA LEU A 180 -24.15 7.94 14.87
C LEU A 180 -22.88 7.13 14.52
N ILE A 181 -21.70 7.75 14.61
CA ILE A 181 -20.42 7.07 14.41
C ILE A 181 -20.27 5.90 15.40
N GLY A 182 -20.61 6.10 16.67
CA GLY A 182 -20.57 5.06 17.69
C GLY A 182 -21.50 3.88 17.38
N VAL A 183 -22.73 4.13 16.94
CA VAL A 183 -23.69 3.09 16.55
C VAL A 183 -23.17 2.32 15.35
N VAL A 184 -22.69 3.01 14.31
CA VAL A 184 -22.12 2.37 13.11
C VAL A 184 -20.90 1.52 13.46
N ALA A 185 -19.95 2.09 14.23
CA ALA A 185 -18.77 1.37 14.71
C ALA A 185 -19.16 0.16 15.57
N GLY A 186 -20.18 0.31 16.42
CA GLY A 186 -20.74 -0.78 17.22
C GLY A 186 -21.26 -1.92 16.35
N ILE A 187 -22.04 -1.60 15.29
CA ILE A 187 -22.57 -2.57 14.34
C ILE A 187 -21.42 -3.33 13.65
N VAL A 188 -20.41 -2.60 13.18
CA VAL A 188 -19.25 -3.18 12.50
C VAL A 188 -18.44 -4.08 13.45
N LEU A 189 -18.05 -3.60 14.63
CA LEU A 189 -17.22 -4.35 15.57
C LEU A 189 -17.93 -5.62 16.09
N GLN A 190 -19.25 -5.57 16.31
CA GLN A 190 -20.01 -6.76 16.73
C GLN A 190 -20.12 -7.83 15.62
N MET A 191 -19.97 -7.45 14.34
CA MET A 191 -19.95 -8.39 13.22
C MET A 191 -18.56 -9.01 13.06
N LEU A 192 -17.49 -8.25 13.33
CA LEU A 192 -16.12 -8.73 13.29
C LEU A 192 -15.81 -9.72 14.43
N LEU A 193 -16.39 -9.51 15.60
CA LEU A 193 -16.16 -10.37 16.77
C LEU A 193 -17.08 -11.60 16.76
N ALA A 194 -16.47 -12.78 16.87
CA ALA A 194 -17.18 -14.04 17.01
C ALA A 194 -17.66 -14.26 18.46
N GLY A 195 -18.80 -14.91 18.65
CA GLY A 195 -19.31 -15.28 19.96
C GLY A 195 -20.83 -15.41 20.03
N SER A 196 -21.35 -15.67 21.23
CA SER A 196 -22.79 -15.72 21.50
C SER A 196 -23.46 -14.37 21.26
N LEU A 197 -24.78 -14.39 21.02
CA LEU A 197 -25.57 -13.18 20.81
C LEU A 197 -25.42 -12.17 21.97
N LYS A 198 -25.32 -12.67 23.21
CA LYS A 198 -25.07 -11.83 24.40
C LYS A 198 -23.74 -11.09 24.31
N ARG A 199 -22.65 -11.77 23.90
CA ARG A 199 -21.32 -11.14 23.75
C ARG A 199 -21.31 -10.10 22.64
N ARG A 200 -22.00 -10.39 21.53
CA ARG A 200 -22.13 -9.46 20.39
C ARG A 200 -22.95 -8.22 20.76
N GLY A 201 -24.08 -8.41 21.45
CA GLY A 201 -24.89 -7.30 21.99
C GLY A 201 -24.12 -6.44 22.99
N LEU A 202 -23.36 -7.06 23.91
CA LEU A 202 -22.51 -6.32 24.84
C LEU A 202 -21.43 -5.51 24.10
N THR A 203 -20.79 -6.11 23.10
CA THR A 203 -19.78 -5.43 22.26
C THR A 203 -20.39 -4.23 21.55
N PHE A 204 -21.58 -4.38 20.99
CA PHE A 204 -22.33 -3.29 20.36
C PHE A 204 -22.59 -2.15 21.35
N ILE A 205 -23.18 -2.44 22.51
CA ILE A 205 -23.51 -1.42 23.52
C ILE A 205 -22.25 -0.71 24.01
N ILE A 206 -21.21 -1.46 24.38
CA ILE A 206 -19.95 -0.88 24.86
C ILE A 206 -19.37 0.04 23.78
N THR A 207 -19.31 -0.41 22.53
CA THR A 207 -18.74 0.39 21.43
C THR A 207 -19.59 1.63 21.15
N ALA A 208 -20.92 1.47 21.09
CA ALA A 208 -21.86 2.55 20.78
C ALA A 208 -21.87 3.65 21.85
N VAL A 209 -21.49 3.35 23.09
CA VAL A 209 -21.33 4.34 24.17
C VAL A 209 -19.89 4.86 24.26
N PHE A 210 -18.90 3.97 24.14
CA PHE A 210 -17.50 4.33 24.31
C PHE A 210 -16.98 5.22 23.17
N VAL A 211 -17.31 4.92 21.91
CA VAL A 211 -16.81 5.68 20.76
C VAL A 211 -17.26 7.15 20.79
N PRO A 212 -18.55 7.48 21.01
CA PRO A 212 -18.96 8.89 21.11
C PRO A 212 -18.28 9.62 22.27
N LEU A 213 -18.16 8.97 23.44
CA LEU A 213 -17.46 9.55 24.59
C LEU A 213 -15.99 9.83 24.27
N LEU A 214 -15.32 8.88 23.60
CA LEU A 214 -13.93 9.04 23.18
C LEU A 214 -13.78 10.19 22.18
N LEU A 215 -14.68 10.29 21.19
CA LEU A 215 -14.66 11.38 20.21
C LEU A 215 -14.85 12.75 20.89
N GLN A 216 -15.85 12.88 21.76
CA GLN A 216 -16.08 14.13 22.50
C GLN A 216 -14.92 14.48 23.44
N TYR A 217 -14.37 13.49 24.13
CA TYR A 217 -13.19 13.67 24.98
C TYR A 217 -11.94 14.08 24.16
N SER A 218 -11.75 13.51 22.97
CA SER A 218 -10.64 13.87 22.08
C SER A 218 -10.73 15.32 21.57
N LEU A 219 -11.95 15.83 21.34
CA LEU A 219 -12.19 17.22 20.99
C LEU A 219 -11.89 18.15 22.18
N TRP A 220 -12.32 17.78 23.39
CA TRP A 220 -12.04 18.53 24.61
C TRP A 220 -10.52 18.67 24.87
N LEU A 221 -9.74 17.64 24.54
CA LEU A 221 -8.28 17.66 24.62
C LEU A 221 -7.58 18.36 23.43
N ASN A 222 -8.32 18.86 22.44
CA ASN A 222 -7.77 19.34 21.17
C ASN A 222 -6.82 18.34 20.48
N PHE A 223 -7.09 17.04 20.66
CA PHE A 223 -6.19 15.95 20.26
C PHE A 223 -5.86 15.97 18.76
N TYR A 224 -6.79 16.39 17.90
CA TYR A 224 -6.57 16.39 16.45
C TYR A 224 -5.54 17.42 15.97
N ARG A 225 -5.41 18.55 16.70
CA ARG A 225 -4.40 19.58 16.42
C ARG A 225 -3.13 19.38 17.23
N TYR A 226 -3.28 18.94 18.48
CA TYR A 226 -2.19 18.72 19.43
C TYR A 226 -2.20 17.30 19.97
N PRO A 227 -1.96 16.28 19.13
CA PRO A 227 -1.97 14.90 19.58
C PRO A 227 -0.78 14.64 20.51
N GLN A 228 -1.04 14.00 21.64
CA GLN A 228 -0.03 13.55 22.58
C GLN A 228 -0.48 12.22 23.22
N MET A 229 0.40 11.21 23.21
CA MET A 229 0.16 10.00 24.01
C MET A 229 0.86 10.12 25.36
N GLY A 230 2.13 10.52 25.33
CA GLY A 230 3.00 10.54 26.49
C GLY A 230 3.35 9.14 27.03
N PRO A 231 4.30 9.08 27.96
CA PRO A 231 4.84 7.82 28.46
C PRO A 231 3.81 6.98 29.22
N ALA A 232 2.86 7.62 29.91
CA ALA A 232 1.84 6.91 30.69
C ALA A 232 0.94 6.04 29.80
N ILE A 233 0.45 6.57 28.68
CA ILE A 233 -0.40 5.81 27.75
C ILE A 233 0.40 4.67 27.11
N ILE A 234 1.65 4.93 26.70
CA ILE A 234 2.52 3.90 26.13
C ILE A 234 2.73 2.74 27.11
N VAL A 235 2.99 3.03 28.39
CA VAL A 235 3.15 2.01 29.44
C VAL A 235 1.86 1.21 29.63
N VAL A 236 0.70 1.86 29.67
CA VAL A 236 -0.59 1.15 29.81
C VAL A 236 -0.83 0.22 28.61
N LEU A 237 -0.62 0.70 27.38
CA LEU A 237 -0.82 -0.11 26.17
C LEU A 237 0.15 -1.29 26.09
N THR A 238 1.42 -1.07 26.40
CA THR A 238 2.44 -2.14 26.40
C THR A 238 2.24 -3.12 27.54
N LEU A 239 1.76 -2.68 28.70
CA LEU A 239 1.36 -3.57 29.80
C LEU A 239 0.18 -4.45 29.41
N LEU A 240 -0.88 -3.88 28.81
CA LEU A 240 -2.01 -4.66 28.31
C LEU A 240 -1.58 -5.67 27.24
N LEU A 241 -0.66 -5.27 26.36
CA LEU A 241 -0.07 -6.18 25.38
C LEU A 241 0.73 -7.31 26.05
N ALA A 242 1.58 -7.00 27.03
CA ALA A 242 2.37 -7.99 27.76
C ALA A 242 1.46 -9.01 28.46
N LEU A 243 0.41 -8.54 29.13
CA LEU A 243 -0.57 -9.39 29.81
C LEU A 243 -1.35 -10.26 28.81
N SER A 244 -1.89 -9.67 27.75
CA SER A 244 -2.67 -10.39 26.75
C SER A 244 -1.83 -11.41 25.97
N ALA A 245 -0.64 -11.03 25.51
CA ALA A 245 0.28 -11.93 24.80
C ALA A 245 0.71 -13.11 25.69
N THR A 246 0.98 -12.85 26.97
CA THR A 246 1.31 -13.91 27.94
C THR A 246 0.09 -14.82 28.18
N ALA A 247 -1.09 -14.23 28.42
CA ALA A 247 -2.33 -14.97 28.65
C ALA A 247 -2.68 -15.90 27.49
N MET A 248 -2.51 -15.43 26.25
CA MET A 248 -2.79 -16.20 25.03
C MET A 248 -1.74 -17.27 24.74
N SER A 249 -0.50 -17.11 25.23
CA SER A 249 0.60 -18.03 24.93
C SER A 249 0.68 -19.20 25.91
N VAL A 250 0.75 -18.90 27.21
CA VAL A 250 0.97 -19.90 28.27
C VAL A 250 0.09 -19.69 29.51
N GLY A 251 -0.74 -18.64 29.51
CA GLY A 251 -1.54 -18.24 30.67
C GLY A 251 -0.76 -17.36 31.64
N LEU A 252 -1.49 -16.52 32.39
CA LEU A 252 -0.89 -15.50 33.28
C LEU A 252 -0.18 -16.10 34.53
N LYS A 253 -0.39 -17.38 34.83
CA LYS A 253 0.25 -18.03 35.99
C LYS A 253 1.73 -18.35 35.76
N GLU A 254 2.17 -18.41 34.51
CA GLU A 254 3.54 -18.77 34.14
C GLU A 254 4.51 -17.59 34.27
N LYS A 255 5.07 -17.44 35.47
CA LYS A 255 6.00 -16.34 35.84
C LYS A 255 7.23 -16.24 34.94
N LYS A 256 7.71 -17.38 34.39
CA LYS A 256 8.88 -17.42 33.49
C LYS A 256 8.64 -16.73 32.14
N VAL A 257 7.39 -16.49 31.75
CA VAL A 257 7.04 -15.71 30.55
C VAL A 257 6.52 -14.33 30.94
N LEU A 258 5.74 -14.23 32.02
CA LEU A 258 5.16 -12.97 32.48
C LEU A 258 6.22 -11.95 32.93
N TYR A 259 7.16 -12.35 33.80
CA TYR A 259 8.14 -11.40 34.34
C TYR A 259 9.07 -10.80 33.28
N PRO A 260 9.62 -11.56 32.31
CA PRO A 260 10.39 -10.98 31.21
C PRO A 260 9.59 -9.97 30.37
N ALA A 261 8.31 -10.25 30.12
CA ALA A 261 7.43 -9.33 29.41
C ALA A 261 7.18 -8.03 30.19
N LEU A 262 6.95 -8.13 31.51
CA LEU A 262 6.78 -6.95 32.37
C LEU A 262 8.08 -6.13 32.51
N ILE A 263 9.24 -6.79 32.60
CA ILE A 263 10.54 -6.10 32.57
C ILE A 263 10.71 -5.38 31.23
N THR A 264 10.26 -5.97 30.13
CA THR A 264 10.28 -5.32 28.82
C THR A 264 9.40 -4.06 28.80
N VAL A 265 8.25 -4.04 29.48
CA VAL A 265 7.43 -2.81 29.62
C VAL A 265 8.22 -1.70 30.31
N VAL A 266 8.93 -2.03 31.39
CA VAL A 266 9.80 -1.07 32.09
C VAL A 266 10.94 -0.61 31.19
N LEU A 267 11.55 -1.54 30.43
CA LEU A 267 12.57 -1.21 29.43
C LEU A 267 12.03 -0.23 28.38
N VAL A 268 10.81 -0.42 27.88
CA VAL A 268 10.19 0.52 26.93
C VAL A 268 10.09 1.92 27.53
N LEU A 269 9.67 2.05 28.80
CA LEU A 269 9.61 3.33 29.48
C LEU A 269 11.01 3.97 29.63
N VAL A 270 12.01 3.19 30.01
CA VAL A 270 13.40 3.68 30.13
C VAL A 270 13.92 4.13 28.76
N MET A 271 13.71 3.30 27.73
CA MET A 271 14.14 3.60 26.37
C MET A 271 13.43 4.83 25.80
N TYR A 272 12.13 5.02 26.10
CA TYR A 272 11.38 6.21 25.69
C TYR A 272 12.10 7.51 26.09
N TYR A 273 12.58 7.59 27.34
CA TYR A 273 13.34 8.77 27.79
C TYR A 273 14.77 8.78 27.25
N ALA A 274 15.45 7.64 27.22
CA ALA A 274 16.84 7.53 26.76
C ALA A 274 16.99 7.91 25.27
N THR A 275 16.01 7.59 24.43
CA THR A 275 16.04 7.89 22.99
C THR A 275 15.36 9.20 22.62
N PHE A 276 14.80 9.95 23.58
CA PHE A 276 13.97 11.13 23.28
C PHE A 276 14.71 12.17 22.43
N TRP A 277 15.93 12.54 22.82
CA TRP A 277 16.73 13.52 22.08
C TRP A 277 17.22 12.99 20.72
N LEU A 278 17.54 11.70 20.64
CA LEU A 278 17.94 11.05 19.39
C LEU A 278 16.79 11.01 18.38
N LEU A 279 15.56 10.80 18.85
CA LEU A 279 14.38 10.74 18.00
C LEU A 279 13.84 12.13 17.65
N LYS A 280 14.17 13.17 18.41
CA LYS A 280 13.80 14.55 18.05
C LYS A 280 14.37 14.95 16.68
N ASP A 281 15.66 14.69 16.48
CA ASP A 281 16.38 14.95 15.23
C ASP A 281 16.71 13.62 14.52
N ALA A 282 15.68 12.79 14.34
CA ALA A 282 15.83 11.44 13.80
C ALA A 282 16.35 11.42 12.35
N ASN A 283 16.94 10.30 11.97
CA ASN A 283 17.20 9.92 10.59
C ASN A 283 16.89 8.43 10.39
N SER A 284 16.93 7.96 9.14
CA SER A 284 16.61 6.58 8.80
C SER A 284 17.47 5.54 9.54
N TRP A 285 18.75 5.85 9.82
CA TRP A 285 19.66 4.95 10.53
C TRP A 285 19.33 4.84 12.03
N ILE A 286 18.97 5.95 12.68
CA ILE A 286 18.54 5.96 14.08
C ILE A 286 17.28 5.08 14.25
N LEU A 287 16.31 5.21 13.34
CA LEU A 287 15.11 4.38 13.37
C LEU A 287 15.44 2.89 13.15
N LEU A 288 16.30 2.58 12.19
CA LEU A 288 16.73 1.20 11.94
C LEU A 288 17.42 0.59 13.17
N PHE A 289 18.34 1.32 13.78
CA PHE A 289 19.03 0.87 15.00
C PHE A 289 18.06 0.71 16.17
N GLY A 290 17.11 1.65 16.32
CA GLY A 290 16.04 1.57 17.32
C GLY A 290 15.19 0.30 17.18
N VAL A 291 14.81 -0.07 15.95
CA VAL A 291 14.07 -1.32 15.67
C VAL A 291 14.91 -2.55 16.03
N ILE A 292 16.20 -2.56 15.68
CA ILE A 292 17.11 -3.67 16.03
C ILE A 292 17.19 -3.82 17.55
N LEU A 293 17.38 -2.73 18.30
CA LEU A 293 17.42 -2.76 19.77
C LEU A 293 16.10 -3.25 20.37
N ALA A 294 14.96 -2.82 19.81
CA ALA A 294 13.63 -3.21 20.24
C ALA A 294 13.34 -4.72 20.02
N VAL A 295 14.11 -5.39 19.16
CA VAL A 295 14.07 -6.85 18.97
C VAL A 295 15.11 -7.53 19.85
N VAL A 296 16.37 -7.11 19.76
CA VAL A 296 17.50 -7.83 20.35
C VAL A 296 17.45 -7.81 21.87
N ILE A 297 17.28 -6.64 22.50
CA ILE A 297 17.34 -6.54 23.97
C ILE A 297 16.17 -7.32 24.61
N PRO A 298 14.91 -7.12 24.21
CA PRO A 298 13.80 -7.89 24.77
C PRO A 298 13.91 -9.40 24.47
N GLY A 299 14.41 -9.75 23.29
CA GLY A 299 14.67 -11.14 22.92
C GLY A 299 15.70 -11.80 23.86
N LEU A 300 16.77 -11.10 24.22
CA LEU A 300 17.76 -11.59 25.19
C LEU A 300 17.15 -11.72 26.59
N ILE A 301 16.41 -10.72 27.07
CA ILE A 301 15.71 -10.77 28.37
C ILE A 301 14.82 -12.02 28.44
N GLY A 302 13.97 -12.22 27.45
CA GLY A 302 13.09 -13.39 27.38
C GLY A 302 13.85 -14.71 27.24
N LYS A 303 14.94 -14.74 26.46
CA LYS A 303 15.75 -15.96 26.27
C LYS A 303 16.44 -16.39 27.56
N PHE A 304 17.06 -15.47 28.29
CA PHE A 304 17.81 -15.78 29.50
C PHE A 304 16.89 -16.10 30.69
N MET A 305 15.77 -15.38 30.84
CA MET A 305 14.87 -15.57 31.99
C MET A 305 13.83 -16.67 31.78
N GLY A 306 13.49 -17.01 30.53
CA GLY A 306 12.39 -17.93 30.22
C GLY A 306 12.64 -19.41 30.52
N GLY A 307 13.88 -19.82 30.82
CA GLY A 307 14.24 -21.20 31.12
C GLY A 307 13.78 -22.18 30.03
N ARG A 308 12.95 -23.17 30.40
CA ARG A 308 12.38 -24.16 29.45
C ARG A 308 11.44 -23.53 28.41
N LEU A 309 10.85 -22.37 28.72
CA LEU A 309 9.97 -21.62 27.83
C LEU A 309 10.68 -20.42 27.18
N SER A 310 12.03 -20.41 27.15
CA SER A 310 12.85 -19.32 26.63
C SER A 310 12.43 -18.83 25.24
N ARG A 311 12.03 -19.73 24.34
CA ARG A 311 11.57 -19.36 22.99
C ARG A 311 10.26 -18.57 23.03
N ILE A 312 9.31 -18.97 23.87
CA ILE A 312 8.02 -18.27 24.02
C ILE A 312 8.22 -16.96 24.78
N ALA A 313 9.01 -16.97 25.86
CA ALA A 313 9.35 -15.77 26.62
C ALA A 313 10.07 -14.72 25.76
N ALA A 314 11.04 -15.13 24.93
CA ALA A 314 11.70 -14.25 23.96
C ALA A 314 10.70 -13.70 22.94
N GLY A 315 9.81 -14.54 22.37
CA GLY A 315 8.80 -14.09 21.42
C GLY A 315 7.84 -13.04 21.99
N VAL A 316 7.32 -13.27 23.21
CA VAL A 316 6.44 -12.31 23.89
C VAL A 316 7.19 -11.01 24.21
N SER A 317 8.43 -11.11 24.70
CA SER A 317 9.23 -9.93 25.03
C SER A 317 9.57 -9.12 23.78
N ILE A 318 9.96 -9.76 22.68
CA ILE A 318 10.19 -9.09 21.38
C ILE A 318 8.93 -8.37 20.92
N LEU A 319 7.76 -9.02 20.99
CA LEU A 319 6.50 -8.40 20.59
C LEU A 319 6.22 -7.14 21.42
N VAL A 320 6.36 -7.20 22.74
CA VAL A 320 6.16 -6.05 23.64
C VAL A 320 7.16 -4.93 23.33
N GLY A 321 8.43 -5.27 23.13
CA GLY A 321 9.48 -4.32 22.83
C GLY A 321 9.30 -3.61 21.49
N VAL A 322 9.01 -4.36 20.43
CA VAL A 322 8.77 -3.81 19.08
C VAL A 322 7.53 -2.92 19.07
N VAL A 323 6.42 -3.34 19.67
CA VAL A 323 5.22 -2.50 19.74
C VAL A 323 5.46 -1.28 20.63
N GLY A 324 6.17 -1.42 21.75
CA GLY A 324 6.55 -0.29 22.60
C GLY A 324 7.44 0.74 21.91
N ALA A 325 8.42 0.30 21.12
CA ALA A 325 9.25 1.16 20.30
C ALA A 325 8.42 1.84 19.19
N GLY A 326 7.51 1.10 18.54
CA GLY A 326 6.58 1.66 17.56
C GLY A 326 5.66 2.74 18.14
N LEU A 327 5.10 2.51 19.33
CA LEU A 327 4.30 3.51 20.06
C LEU A 327 5.13 4.73 20.46
N THR A 328 6.41 4.55 20.81
CA THR A 328 7.34 5.65 21.11
C THR A 328 7.60 6.50 19.86
N VAL A 329 7.85 5.87 18.71
CA VAL A 329 7.99 6.57 17.42
C VAL A 329 6.70 7.30 17.05
N LEU A 330 5.54 6.66 17.26
CA LEU A 330 4.24 7.27 17.02
C LEU A 330 4.00 8.51 17.90
N ASP A 331 4.42 8.50 19.17
CA ASP A 331 4.35 9.69 20.04
C ASP A 331 5.24 10.83 19.53
N HIS A 332 6.40 10.53 18.92
CA HIS A 332 7.24 11.56 18.28
C HIS A 332 6.58 12.13 17.03
N ILE A 333 5.94 11.29 16.20
CA ILE A 333 5.15 11.75 15.06
C ILE A 333 4.00 12.66 15.54
N PHE A 334 3.31 12.29 16.62
CA PHE A 334 2.24 13.09 17.21
C PHE A 334 2.77 14.43 17.73
N ARG A 335 3.94 14.45 18.40
CA ARG A 335 4.58 15.70 18.85
C ARG A 335 5.07 16.59 17.71
N ALA A 336 5.43 16.02 16.56
CA ALA A 336 5.82 16.77 15.37
C ALA A 336 4.63 17.36 14.62
N TRP A 337 3.44 16.76 14.75
CA TRP A 337 2.22 17.16 14.04
C TRP A 337 1.87 18.65 14.17
N PRO A 338 1.86 19.29 15.36
CA PRO A 338 1.54 20.71 15.47
C PRO A 338 2.51 21.61 14.69
N GLY A 339 3.82 21.34 14.77
CA GLY A 339 4.84 22.09 14.03
C GLY A 339 4.68 21.90 12.51
N PHE A 340 4.34 20.69 12.09
CA PHE A 340 4.02 20.42 10.69
C PHE A 340 2.76 21.19 10.22
N LEU A 341 1.72 21.32 11.05
CA LEU A 341 0.53 22.11 10.72
C LEU A 341 0.84 23.61 10.58
N GLU A 342 1.82 24.14 11.32
CA GLU A 342 2.28 25.53 11.16
C GLU A 342 2.99 25.74 9.82
N LEU A 343 3.78 24.76 9.38
CA LEU A 343 4.45 24.77 8.07
C LEU A 343 3.46 24.56 6.91
N LYS A 344 2.47 23.69 7.11
CA LYS A 344 1.48 23.28 6.11
C LYS A 344 0.09 23.15 6.75
N GLY A 345 -0.67 24.26 6.72
CA GLY A 345 -2.01 24.32 7.30
C GLY A 345 -3.03 23.33 6.71
N ARG A 346 -2.77 22.78 5.52
CA ARG A 346 -3.57 21.71 4.89
C ARG A 346 -2.73 20.44 4.75
N PRO A 347 -2.64 19.59 5.80
CA PRO A 347 -1.68 18.50 5.85
C PRO A 347 -1.91 17.44 4.78
N ILE A 348 -3.18 17.11 4.46
CA ILE A 348 -3.52 16.12 3.43
C ILE A 348 -3.44 16.77 2.05
N GLY A 349 -2.46 16.35 1.26
CA GLY A 349 -2.24 16.90 -0.09
C GLY A 349 -3.35 16.53 -1.07
N THR A 350 -3.80 17.50 -1.86
CA THR A 350 -4.75 17.30 -2.97
C THR A 350 -4.08 17.28 -4.34
N ILE A 351 -2.82 17.74 -4.39
CA ILE A 351 -2.00 17.90 -5.59
C ILE A 351 -0.53 17.59 -5.22
N GLY A 352 0.16 16.86 -6.09
CA GLY A 352 1.61 16.65 -6.02
C GLY A 352 2.04 15.50 -5.09
N SER A 353 3.31 15.11 -5.25
CA SER A 353 3.96 14.01 -4.52
C SER A 353 4.81 14.45 -3.33
N SER A 354 5.07 15.75 -3.22
CA SER A 354 5.84 16.42 -2.17
C SER A 354 5.51 17.92 -2.18
N THR A 355 5.57 18.57 -1.02
CA THR A 355 5.45 20.02 -0.93
C THR A 355 6.80 20.64 -1.29
N ALA A 356 6.83 21.47 -2.35
CA ALA A 356 8.06 22.11 -2.79
C ALA A 356 8.59 23.08 -1.72
N ASN A 357 9.90 23.01 -1.45
CA ASN A 357 10.58 23.86 -0.46
C ASN A 357 9.96 23.79 0.95
N LEU A 358 9.43 22.63 1.36
CA LEU A 358 9.01 22.41 2.74
C LEU A 358 10.24 22.57 3.66
N GLY A 359 10.27 23.67 4.42
CA GLY A 359 11.22 23.83 5.52
C GLY A 359 10.87 22.85 6.65
N GLY A 360 11.84 22.46 7.47
CA GLY A 360 11.60 21.62 8.64
C GLY A 360 12.60 20.49 8.83
N GLY A 361 12.34 19.67 9.84
CA GLY A 361 13.16 18.52 10.19
C GLY A 361 12.73 17.23 9.48
N PHE A 362 13.30 16.12 9.94
CA PHE A 362 12.98 14.78 9.44
C PHE A 362 11.49 14.43 9.55
N TRP A 363 10.86 14.73 10.68
CA TRP A 363 9.45 14.39 10.92
C TRP A 363 8.49 15.19 10.04
N ASP A 364 8.78 16.46 9.76
CA ASP A 364 7.96 17.30 8.86
C ASP A 364 7.98 16.74 7.44
N THR A 365 9.17 16.38 6.96
CA THR A 365 9.35 15.74 5.65
C THR A 365 8.68 14.37 5.60
N PHE A 366 8.78 13.58 6.67
CA PHE A 366 8.11 12.28 6.76
C PHE A 366 6.59 12.43 6.73
N LEU A 367 6.03 13.36 7.52
CA LEU A 367 4.60 13.64 7.58
C LEU A 367 4.07 14.10 6.22
N ASP A 368 4.77 15.01 5.53
CA ASP A 368 4.38 15.49 4.20
C ASP A 368 4.28 14.35 3.18
N ASN A 369 5.36 13.57 3.05
CA ASN A 369 5.37 12.44 2.12
C ASN A 369 4.30 11.40 2.48
N ALA A 370 4.10 11.12 3.77
CA ALA A 370 3.12 10.14 4.23
C ALA A 370 1.68 10.60 3.94
N THR A 371 1.33 11.86 4.19
CA THR A 371 -0.03 12.38 3.97
C THR A 371 -0.36 12.52 2.49
N GLN A 372 0.62 12.79 1.63
CA GLN A 372 0.44 12.81 0.17
C GLN A 372 0.27 11.39 -0.39
N LEU A 373 1.04 10.41 0.09
CA LEU A 373 0.93 9.03 -0.36
C LEU A 373 -0.36 8.33 0.11
N LEU A 374 -0.94 8.78 1.24
CA LEU A 374 -2.02 8.09 1.93
C LEU A 374 -3.24 7.81 1.02
N LEU A 375 -3.85 8.85 0.47
CA LEU A 375 -5.12 8.72 -0.27
C LEU A 375 -4.95 8.02 -1.63
N PRO A 376 -3.96 8.39 -2.47
CA PRO A 376 -3.71 7.67 -3.73
C PRO A 376 -3.47 6.17 -3.51
N THR A 377 -2.71 5.83 -2.46
CA THR A 377 -2.46 4.43 -2.10
C THR A 377 -3.75 3.74 -1.68
N ILE A 378 -4.57 4.37 -0.83
CA ILE A 378 -5.83 3.78 -0.37
C ILE A 378 -6.78 3.49 -1.54
N VAL A 379 -6.89 4.40 -2.52
CA VAL A 379 -7.70 4.20 -3.73
C VAL A 379 -7.29 2.91 -4.45
N LEU A 380 -6.00 2.79 -4.76
CA LEU A 380 -5.46 1.63 -5.46
C LEU A 380 -5.58 0.35 -4.62
N ALA A 381 -5.27 0.44 -3.32
CA ALA A 381 -5.27 -0.69 -2.41
C ALA A 381 -6.67 -1.26 -2.17
N ILE A 382 -7.72 -0.42 -2.06
CA ILE A 382 -9.10 -0.89 -1.81
C ILE A 382 -9.60 -1.81 -2.92
N ILE A 383 -9.32 -1.46 -4.19
CA ILE A 383 -9.75 -2.24 -5.36
C ILE A 383 -9.05 -3.61 -5.38
N SER A 384 -7.73 -3.61 -5.20
CA SER A 384 -6.95 -4.86 -5.16
C SER A 384 -7.30 -5.68 -3.93
N LEU A 385 -7.54 -5.05 -2.77
CA LEU A 385 -7.93 -5.74 -1.54
C LEU A 385 -9.23 -6.53 -1.72
N ALA A 386 -10.22 -5.96 -2.42
CA ALA A 386 -11.46 -6.66 -2.73
C ALA A 386 -11.21 -7.90 -3.62
N SER A 387 -10.33 -7.77 -4.62
CA SER A 387 -9.93 -8.91 -5.45
C SER A 387 -9.23 -9.99 -4.63
N TYR A 388 -8.18 -9.65 -3.88
CA TYR A 388 -7.44 -10.60 -3.06
C TYR A 388 -8.32 -11.29 -2.02
N SER A 389 -9.20 -10.57 -1.32
CA SER A 389 -10.09 -11.15 -0.32
C SER A 389 -11.03 -12.19 -0.94
N ARG A 390 -11.66 -11.85 -2.07
CA ARG A 390 -12.60 -12.73 -2.78
C ARG A 390 -11.94 -13.99 -3.29
N TYR A 391 -10.83 -13.86 -4.02
CA TYR A 391 -10.14 -15.01 -4.61
C TYR A 391 -9.49 -15.89 -3.54
N THR A 392 -8.89 -15.29 -2.51
CA THR A 392 -8.33 -16.05 -1.38
C THR A 392 -9.41 -16.82 -0.66
N ARG A 393 -10.57 -16.19 -0.40
CA ARG A 393 -11.70 -16.88 0.23
C ARG A 393 -12.17 -18.05 -0.62
N SER A 394 -12.38 -17.84 -1.92
CA SER A 394 -12.82 -18.89 -2.85
C SER A 394 -11.86 -20.08 -2.86
N SER A 395 -10.56 -19.80 -3.02
CA SER A 395 -9.53 -20.84 -3.06
C SER A 395 -9.40 -21.58 -1.73
N MET A 396 -9.48 -20.87 -0.60
CA MET A 396 -9.49 -21.49 0.73
C MET A 396 -10.68 -22.42 0.94
N LEU A 397 -11.89 -22.04 0.49
CA LEU A 397 -13.08 -22.88 0.60
C LEU A 397 -12.96 -24.14 -0.27
N GLU A 398 -12.45 -24.01 -1.50
CA GLU A 398 -12.21 -25.15 -2.39
C GLU A 398 -11.17 -26.12 -1.81
N VAL A 399 -10.03 -25.59 -1.34
CA VAL A 399 -8.97 -26.39 -0.75
C VAL A 399 -9.44 -27.11 0.52
N GLN A 400 -10.23 -26.46 1.37
CA GLN A 400 -10.76 -27.08 2.59
C GLN A 400 -11.69 -28.28 2.33
N GLN A 401 -12.25 -28.41 1.13
CA GLN A 401 -13.10 -29.53 0.74
C GLN A 401 -12.32 -30.75 0.24
N GLN A 402 -11.01 -30.62 0.03
CA GLN A 402 -10.15 -31.69 -0.50
C GLN A 402 -9.92 -32.83 0.49
N ASP A 403 -9.78 -34.06 -0.01
CA ASP A 403 -9.67 -35.28 0.83
C ASP A 403 -8.40 -35.31 1.70
N TYR A 404 -7.30 -34.71 1.24
CA TYR A 404 -6.08 -34.62 2.06
C TYR A 404 -6.27 -33.72 3.29
N ILE A 405 -7.16 -32.71 3.22
CA ILE A 405 -7.52 -31.88 4.38
C ILE A 405 -8.37 -32.68 5.37
N ARG A 406 -9.34 -33.47 4.86
CA ARG A 406 -10.12 -34.40 5.71
C ARG A 406 -9.23 -35.41 6.41
N THR A 407 -8.24 -35.94 5.69
CA THR A 407 -7.22 -36.85 6.24
C THR A 407 -6.33 -36.17 7.29
N ALA A 408 -5.94 -34.92 7.06
CA ALA A 408 -5.17 -34.14 8.04
C ALA A 408 -5.96 -33.93 9.35
N ARG A 409 -7.26 -33.66 9.24
CA ARG A 409 -8.18 -33.56 10.39
C ARG A 409 -8.37 -34.89 11.10
N SER A 410 -8.57 -36.00 10.36
CA SER A 410 -8.77 -37.33 10.96
C SER A 410 -7.52 -37.85 11.68
N LYS A 411 -6.33 -37.41 11.28
CA LYS A 411 -5.07 -37.63 12.01
C LYS A 411 -4.93 -36.82 13.30
N GLY A 412 -5.92 -36.01 13.68
CA GLY A 412 -5.91 -35.22 14.91
C GLY A 412 -5.04 -33.96 14.88
N LEU A 413 -4.63 -33.48 13.69
CA LEU A 413 -3.90 -32.22 13.58
C LEU A 413 -4.78 -31.04 14.01
N SER A 414 -4.20 -30.07 14.70
CA SER A 414 -4.92 -28.88 15.13
C SER A 414 -5.42 -28.06 13.93
N GLU A 415 -6.59 -27.45 14.03
CA GLU A 415 -7.17 -26.62 12.94
C GLU A 415 -6.20 -25.52 12.46
N ARG A 416 -5.39 -24.94 13.36
CA ARG A 416 -4.34 -23.99 12.97
C ARG A 416 -3.32 -24.61 12.00
N THR A 417 -2.90 -25.85 12.27
CA THR A 417 -1.96 -26.56 11.41
C THR A 417 -2.63 -26.93 10.09
N VAL A 418 -3.87 -27.43 10.12
CA VAL A 418 -4.64 -27.75 8.92
C VAL A 418 -4.81 -26.51 8.03
N ILE A 419 -5.20 -25.37 8.60
CA ILE A 419 -5.42 -24.12 7.88
C ILE A 419 -4.10 -23.56 7.34
N PHE A 420 -3.13 -23.22 8.20
CA PHE A 420 -1.95 -22.46 7.75
C PHE A 420 -0.91 -23.31 7.04
N ARG A 421 -0.74 -24.58 7.42
CA ARG A 421 0.30 -25.44 6.84
C ARG A 421 -0.20 -26.25 5.64
N HIS A 422 -1.46 -26.70 5.66
CA HIS A 422 -1.99 -27.58 4.61
C HIS A 422 -2.93 -26.88 3.63
N ALA A 423 -3.88 -26.06 4.10
CA ALA A 423 -4.83 -25.42 3.22
C ALA A 423 -4.25 -24.16 2.56
N PHE A 424 -3.74 -23.22 3.36
CA PHE A 424 -3.30 -21.90 2.91
C PHE A 424 -2.20 -21.96 1.84
N ARG A 425 -1.19 -22.82 2.05
CA ARG A 425 -0.10 -22.98 1.09
C ARG A 425 -0.58 -23.38 -0.31
N ASN A 426 -1.60 -24.25 -0.38
CA ASN A 426 -2.17 -24.67 -1.67
C ASN A 426 -3.15 -23.63 -2.21
N ALA A 427 -3.84 -22.88 -1.34
CA ALA A 427 -4.71 -21.78 -1.75
C ALA A 427 -3.94 -20.57 -2.32
N LEU A 428 -2.64 -20.45 -2.05
CA LEU A 428 -1.77 -19.40 -2.61
C LEU A 428 -1.45 -19.59 -4.09
N ILE A 429 -1.62 -20.81 -4.62
CA ILE A 429 -1.22 -21.15 -5.99
C ILE A 429 -1.96 -20.28 -7.03
N PRO A 430 -3.31 -20.15 -7.01
CA PRO A 430 -4.02 -19.25 -7.93
C PRO A 430 -3.81 -17.77 -7.60
N ILE A 431 -3.55 -17.44 -6.33
CA ILE A 431 -3.36 -16.05 -5.86
C ILE A 431 -2.07 -15.46 -6.45
N ALA A 432 -1.02 -16.26 -6.59
CA ALA A 432 0.24 -15.81 -7.21
C ALA A 432 0.03 -15.32 -8.65
N THR A 433 -0.80 -16.01 -9.43
CA THR A 433 -1.15 -15.61 -10.80
C THR A 433 -1.96 -14.32 -10.80
N ILE A 434 -2.94 -14.20 -9.90
CA ILE A 434 -3.76 -13.00 -9.78
C ILE A 434 -2.91 -11.79 -9.41
N ALA A 435 -1.91 -11.95 -8.54
CA ALA A 435 -1.05 -10.86 -8.12
C ALA A 435 -0.27 -10.23 -9.28
N ALA A 436 0.16 -11.03 -10.26
CA ALA A 436 0.83 -10.50 -11.45
C ALA A 436 -0.11 -9.70 -12.35
N PHE A 437 -1.34 -10.17 -12.56
CA PHE A 437 -2.35 -9.44 -13.32
C PHE A 437 -2.79 -8.16 -12.61
N ASP A 438 -2.98 -8.23 -11.29
CA ASP A 438 -3.35 -7.11 -10.45
C ASP A 438 -2.28 -6.00 -10.50
N PHE A 439 -0.99 -6.36 -10.40
CA PHE A 439 0.10 -5.39 -10.52
C PHE A 439 0.06 -4.64 -11.87
N ALA A 440 -0.13 -5.36 -12.98
CA ALA A 440 -0.24 -4.74 -14.30
C ALA A 440 -1.49 -3.84 -14.42
N GLY A 441 -2.63 -4.29 -13.90
CA GLY A 441 -3.88 -3.52 -13.88
C GLY A 441 -3.79 -2.27 -13.01
N LEU A 442 -3.07 -2.34 -11.89
CA LEU A 442 -2.86 -1.22 -10.97
C LEU A 442 -2.08 -0.07 -11.61
N ILE A 443 -1.16 -0.35 -12.55
CA ILE A 443 -0.51 0.75 -13.28
C ILE A 443 -1.53 1.51 -14.14
N GLY A 444 -2.50 0.82 -14.74
CA GLY A 444 -3.62 1.46 -15.44
C GLY A 444 -4.51 2.28 -14.50
N GLY A 445 -4.85 1.74 -13.33
CA GLY A 445 -5.57 2.46 -12.28
C GLY A 445 -4.80 3.66 -11.71
N ALA A 446 -3.46 3.57 -11.70
CA ALA A 446 -2.59 4.65 -11.26
C ALA A 446 -2.68 5.86 -12.20
N VAL A 447 -2.88 5.67 -13.51
CA VAL A 447 -3.08 6.81 -14.45
C VAL A 447 -4.24 7.70 -14.01
N VAL A 448 -5.37 7.09 -13.68
CA VAL A 448 -6.57 7.79 -13.20
C VAL A 448 -6.30 8.43 -11.83
N THR A 449 -5.67 7.68 -10.92
CA THR A 449 -5.38 8.16 -9.56
C THR A 449 -4.41 9.35 -9.57
N GLU A 450 -3.35 9.28 -10.36
CA GLU A 450 -2.37 10.35 -10.53
C GLU A 450 -3.01 11.61 -11.11
N THR A 451 -3.93 11.46 -12.07
CA THR A 451 -4.69 12.58 -12.63
C THR A 451 -5.55 13.26 -11.56
N VAL A 452 -6.29 12.49 -10.77
CA VAL A 452 -7.19 13.03 -9.73
C VAL A 452 -6.41 13.74 -8.61
N PHE A 453 -5.28 13.18 -8.19
CA PHE A 453 -4.43 13.73 -7.11
C PHE A 453 -3.29 14.63 -7.63
N GLY A 454 -3.27 14.97 -8.92
CA GLY A 454 -2.23 15.82 -9.52
C GLY A 454 -0.80 15.31 -9.27
N TRP A 455 -0.62 13.99 -9.27
CA TRP A 455 0.66 13.33 -8.99
C TRP A 455 1.49 13.25 -10.27
N LYS A 456 2.75 13.68 -10.21
CA LYS A 456 3.66 13.64 -11.36
C LYS A 456 4.32 12.28 -11.49
N GLY A 457 3.55 11.33 -12.03
CA GLY A 457 3.99 9.96 -12.34
C GLY A 457 3.94 9.63 -13.83
N MET A 458 4.09 8.34 -14.13
CA MET A 458 4.07 7.81 -15.49
C MET A 458 2.71 8.01 -16.17
N GLY A 459 1.62 8.00 -15.40
CA GLY A 459 0.27 8.24 -15.91
C GLY A 459 0.05 9.68 -16.35
N ASP A 460 0.54 10.66 -15.59
CA ASP A 460 0.54 12.08 -15.99
C ASP A 460 1.36 12.29 -17.27
N MET A 461 2.53 11.65 -17.36
CA MET A 461 3.38 11.69 -18.56
C MET A 461 2.67 11.08 -19.78
N PHE A 462 2.01 9.93 -19.61
CA PHE A 462 1.22 9.27 -20.64
C PHE A 462 0.03 10.14 -21.09
N ASN A 463 -0.74 10.68 -20.14
CA ASN A 463 -1.93 11.48 -20.44
C ASN A 463 -1.55 12.80 -21.13
N THR A 464 -0.49 13.46 -20.68
CA THR A 464 0.05 14.67 -21.33
C THR A 464 0.52 14.37 -22.75
N GLY A 465 1.21 13.25 -22.94
CA GLY A 465 1.64 12.80 -24.27
C GLY A 465 0.47 12.51 -25.21
N LEU A 466 -0.59 11.88 -24.73
CA LEU A 466 -1.81 11.64 -25.52
C LEU A 466 -2.49 12.95 -25.95
N HIS A 467 -2.67 13.90 -25.04
CA HIS A 467 -3.32 15.17 -25.34
C HIS A 467 -2.50 16.05 -26.29
N SER A 468 -1.17 15.94 -26.26
CA SER A 468 -0.27 16.68 -27.13
C SER A 468 0.14 15.91 -28.40
N VAL A 469 -0.43 14.73 -28.63
CA VAL A 469 -0.11 13.87 -29.80
C VAL A 469 1.39 13.55 -29.86
N ASP A 470 2.01 13.31 -28.71
CA ASP A 470 3.43 13.02 -28.55
C ASP A 470 3.68 11.52 -28.36
N PRO A 471 4.15 10.80 -29.39
CA PRO A 471 4.35 9.36 -29.29
C PRO A 471 5.51 9.00 -28.36
N ALA A 472 6.56 9.81 -28.21
CA ALA A 472 7.73 9.43 -27.44
C ALA A 472 7.42 9.11 -25.94
N PRO A 473 6.78 10.00 -25.15
CA PRO A 473 6.39 9.71 -23.77
C PRO A 473 5.34 8.60 -23.66
N VAL A 474 4.38 8.53 -24.60
CA VAL A 474 3.34 7.49 -24.60
C VAL A 474 3.94 6.10 -24.80
N MET A 475 4.89 5.99 -25.73
CA MET A 475 5.57 4.75 -26.03
C MET A 475 6.56 4.34 -24.94
N ALA A 476 7.20 5.30 -24.27
CA ALA A 476 8.00 5.05 -23.07
C ALA A 476 7.17 4.47 -21.92
N PHE A 477 5.98 5.04 -21.66
CA PHE A 477 5.01 4.47 -20.71
C PHE A 477 4.64 3.03 -21.10
N PHE A 478 4.30 2.81 -22.37
CA PHE A 478 3.91 1.48 -22.87
C PHE A 478 5.04 0.46 -22.72
N LEU A 479 6.27 0.85 -23.02
CA LEU A 479 7.44 -0.02 -22.86
C LEU A 479 7.61 -0.47 -21.40
N VAL A 480 7.51 0.44 -20.44
CA VAL A 480 7.66 0.09 -19.02
C VAL A 480 6.50 -0.78 -18.54
N THR A 481 5.26 -0.38 -18.82
CA THR A 481 4.07 -1.12 -18.38
C THR A 481 3.96 -2.49 -19.02
N GLY A 482 4.23 -2.61 -20.32
CA GLY A 482 4.27 -3.87 -21.05
C GLY A 482 5.40 -4.78 -20.57
N SER A 483 6.62 -4.24 -20.40
CA SER A 483 7.75 -5.02 -19.87
C SER A 483 7.50 -5.48 -18.43
N ALA A 484 6.92 -4.62 -17.59
CA ALA A 484 6.52 -4.98 -16.24
C ALA A 484 5.46 -6.10 -16.26
N ALA A 485 4.43 -6.00 -17.09
CA ALA A 485 3.43 -7.07 -17.21
C ALA A 485 4.05 -8.41 -17.61
N ILE A 486 5.03 -8.43 -18.53
CA ILE A 486 5.76 -9.65 -18.90
C ILE A 486 6.58 -10.16 -17.72
N LEU A 487 7.33 -9.29 -17.04
CA LEU A 487 8.16 -9.63 -15.89
C LEU A 487 7.32 -10.23 -14.75
N PHE A 488 6.23 -9.57 -14.37
CA PHE A 488 5.36 -10.04 -13.29
C PHE A 488 4.65 -11.35 -13.64
N ASN A 489 4.22 -11.53 -14.89
CA ASN A 489 3.68 -12.83 -15.34
C ASN A 489 4.73 -13.95 -15.26
N LEU A 490 5.98 -13.66 -15.60
CA LEU A 490 7.08 -14.61 -15.52
C LEU A 490 7.43 -14.92 -14.04
N LEU A 491 7.39 -13.91 -13.16
CA LEU A 491 7.51 -14.10 -11.72
C LEU A 491 6.39 -14.98 -11.15
N ALA A 492 5.14 -14.78 -11.58
CA ALA A 492 4.02 -15.63 -11.16
C ALA A 492 4.21 -17.09 -11.58
N ASP A 493 4.69 -17.35 -12.79
CA ASP A 493 5.01 -18.72 -13.22
C ASP A 493 6.10 -19.37 -12.37
N ILE A 494 7.13 -18.60 -12.00
CA ILE A 494 8.20 -19.08 -11.13
C ILE A 494 7.64 -19.38 -9.73
N VAL A 495 6.82 -18.50 -9.17
CA VAL A 495 6.17 -18.71 -7.88
C VAL A 495 5.27 -19.95 -7.93
N TYR A 496 4.53 -20.13 -9.01
CA TYR A 496 3.72 -21.32 -9.25
C TYR A 496 4.56 -22.61 -9.25
N ALA A 497 5.70 -22.63 -9.96
CA ALA A 497 6.62 -23.75 -9.96
C ALA A 497 7.27 -24.02 -8.59
N LEU A 498 7.53 -22.98 -7.79
CA LEU A 498 8.06 -23.12 -6.42
C LEU A 498 7.01 -23.62 -5.42
N LEU A 499 5.74 -23.25 -5.61
CA LEU A 499 4.64 -23.61 -4.71
C LEU A 499 4.11 -25.03 -4.99
N ASP A 500 4.13 -25.51 -6.24
CA ASP A 500 3.71 -26.87 -6.60
C ASP A 500 4.89 -27.82 -6.90
N PRO A 501 5.30 -28.69 -5.95
CA PRO A 501 6.38 -29.64 -6.14
C PRO A 501 6.06 -30.79 -7.12
N ARG A 502 4.82 -30.90 -7.62
CA ARG A 502 4.43 -31.90 -8.62
C ARG A 502 4.83 -31.48 -10.03
N ILE A 503 5.03 -30.18 -10.24
CA ILE A 503 5.59 -29.62 -11.47
C ILE A 503 7.09 -29.77 -11.38
N ARG A 504 7.58 -30.97 -11.72
CA ARG A 504 9.02 -31.24 -11.79
C ARG A 504 9.66 -30.29 -12.83
N VAL A 505 10.56 -29.47 -12.31
CA VAL A 505 11.40 -28.44 -12.96
C VAL A 505 12.19 -28.98 -14.15
#